data_AF-A0A6B3B674-F1
#
_entry.id   AF-A0A6B3B674-F1
#
_cell.length_a   1.000
_cell.length_b   1.000
_cell.length_c   1.000
_cell.angle_alpha   90.00
_cell.angle_beta   90.00
_cell.angle_gamma   90.00
#
_symmetry.space_group_name_H-M   'P 1'
#
loop_
_entity.id
_entity.type
_entity.pdbx_description
1 polymer ?
#
loop_
_entity_poly.entity_id
_entity_poly.type
_entity_poly.pdbx_seq_one_letter_code
_entity_poly.pdbx_strand_id
1 'polypeptide(L)'
;MALADRYLTLGRDVHSGEVLARGGDPEAHSILQRSGFVPVVRLHETYHRLPVGLDAAEEKRLATRAVARLRAVKYGVDTDDDFDTETREAHYLPLGSSVAHLAERIREATTSDEVADALTELTASHDGVLIALGEVLAATAAFYQDLGQPPDPHTAERLHYLAEHRLAVLWSDLAHIRNDLADRHQDHPQRRVCAAEVGPDEYEASAVCGCPPHPPRLTTTPAAAPVPPAPAHPRH
;
A
#
# COMPACT_ATOMS: atom_id res chain seq x y z
N MET A 1 -4.33 14.93 10.31
CA MET A 1 -2.88 15.16 10.26
C MET A 1 -2.63 16.65 10.49
N ALA A 2 -1.69 17.02 11.35
CA ALA A 2 -1.45 18.42 11.67
C ALA A 2 -0.76 19.10 10.48
N LEU A 3 -1.17 20.32 10.12
CA LEU A 3 -0.55 21.12 9.07
C LEU A 3 0.95 21.39 9.31
N ALA A 4 1.41 21.23 10.56
CA ALA A 4 2.80 21.38 10.97
C ALA A 4 3.73 20.33 10.33
N ASP A 5 3.22 19.15 9.97
CA ASP A 5 4.04 18.06 9.42
C ASP A 5 4.32 18.23 7.92
N ARG A 6 3.73 19.25 7.26
CA ARG A 6 3.95 19.55 5.84
C ARG A 6 4.96 20.67 5.58
N TYR A 7 5.93 20.83 6.47
CA TYR A 7 7.04 21.78 6.30
C TYR A 7 8.40 21.08 6.39
N LEU A 8 9.32 21.46 5.50
CA LEU A 8 10.69 20.96 5.46
C LEU A 8 11.68 22.09 5.20
N THR A 9 12.90 21.93 5.69
CA THR A 9 14.05 22.74 5.28
C THR A 9 14.93 21.93 4.33
N LEU A 10 15.40 22.55 3.24
CA LEU A 10 16.31 21.95 2.26
C LEU A 10 17.40 22.96 1.89
N GLY A 11 18.62 22.72 2.34
CA GLY A 11 19.69 23.68 2.11
C GLY A 11 21.06 23.07 2.33
N ARG A 12 22.10 23.85 2.00
CA ARG A 12 23.47 23.47 2.26
C ARG A 12 23.80 23.73 3.72
N ASP A 13 24.25 22.69 4.39
CA ASP A 13 24.65 22.78 5.79
C ASP A 13 25.92 23.62 5.92
N VAL A 14 25.86 24.63 6.78
CA VAL A 14 26.96 25.59 6.98
C VAL A 14 28.21 24.98 7.60
N HIS A 15 28.12 23.79 8.20
CA HIS A 15 29.24 23.14 8.86
C HIS A 15 29.85 22.03 8.02
N SER A 16 29.02 21.18 7.42
CA SER A 16 29.52 20.08 6.58
C SER A 16 29.65 20.44 5.10
N GLY A 17 28.97 21.49 4.64
CA GLY A 17 28.84 21.81 3.24
C GLY A 17 27.94 20.83 2.46
N GLU A 18 27.34 19.84 3.12
CA GLU A 18 26.44 18.87 2.48
C GLU A 18 25.06 19.47 2.25
N VAL A 19 24.38 19.06 1.18
CA VAL A 19 22.97 19.41 0.98
C VAL A 19 22.09 18.48 1.81
N LEU A 20 21.35 19.07 2.75
CA LEU A 20 20.53 18.36 3.72
C LEU A 20 19.06 18.74 3.60
N ALA A 21 18.18 17.78 3.87
CA ALA A 21 16.73 17.98 4.01
C ALA A 21 16.26 17.49 5.38
N ARG A 22 15.57 18.34 6.14
CA ARG A 22 15.08 18.05 7.50
C ARG A 22 13.58 18.30 7.63
N GLY A 23 12.94 17.57 8.53
CA GLY A 23 11.50 17.64 8.78
C GLY A 23 10.66 16.81 7.81
N GLY A 24 9.36 17.08 7.80
CA GLY A 24 8.38 16.37 6.99
C GLY A 24 7.84 15.10 7.64
N ASP A 25 6.93 14.45 6.92
CA ASP A 25 6.27 13.19 7.28
C ASP A 25 6.74 12.05 6.34
N PRO A 26 6.33 10.78 6.56
CA PRO A 26 6.80 9.64 5.76
C PRO A 26 6.61 9.80 4.24
N GLU A 27 5.60 10.55 3.79
CA GLU A 27 5.40 10.89 2.38
C GLU A 27 6.56 11.78 1.87
N ALA A 28 6.92 12.83 2.61
CA ALA A 28 8.07 13.67 2.27
C ALA A 28 9.39 12.88 2.27
N HIS A 29 9.60 11.99 3.24
CA HIS A 29 10.78 11.10 3.27
C HIS A 29 10.86 10.22 2.01
N SER A 30 9.73 9.66 1.56
CA SER A 30 9.65 8.87 0.31
C SER A 30 9.97 9.71 -0.93
N ILE A 31 9.46 10.94 -1.00
CA ILE A 31 9.74 11.88 -2.11
C ILE A 31 11.23 12.23 -2.18
N LEU A 32 11.86 12.51 -1.04
CA LEU A 32 13.29 12.83 -0.95
C LEU A 32 14.14 11.66 -1.46
N GLN A 33 13.88 10.44 -1.00
CA GLN A 33 14.60 9.24 -1.46
C GLN A 33 14.46 8.99 -2.96
N ARG A 34 13.25 9.18 -3.50
CA ARG A 34 12.99 9.08 -4.96
C ARG A 34 13.59 10.21 -5.77
N SER A 35 14.03 11.27 -5.10
CA SER A 35 14.73 12.41 -5.72
C SER A 35 16.26 12.29 -5.58
N GLY A 36 16.76 11.18 -5.02
CA GLY A 36 18.19 10.86 -4.93
C GLY A 36 18.79 11.07 -3.55
N PHE A 37 18.02 11.52 -2.56
CA PHE A 37 18.52 11.72 -1.19
C PHE A 37 18.66 10.38 -0.45
N VAL A 38 19.65 10.30 0.44
CA VAL A 38 19.91 9.15 1.31
C VAL A 38 19.47 9.49 2.74
N PRO A 39 18.67 8.65 3.42
CA PRO A 39 18.25 8.89 4.79
C PRO A 39 19.42 8.70 5.78
N VAL A 40 19.46 9.54 6.80
CA VAL A 40 20.37 9.43 7.95
C VAL A 40 19.52 9.37 9.21
N VAL A 41 19.53 8.22 9.87
CA VAL A 41 18.75 7.96 11.09
C VAL A 41 19.67 8.10 12.30
N ARG A 42 19.36 9.04 13.18
CA ARG A 42 19.98 9.24 14.49
C ARG A 42 18.96 9.01 15.61
N LEU A 43 19.44 8.86 16.84
CA LEU A 43 18.61 8.52 18.01
C LEU A 43 17.39 9.44 18.21
N HIS A 44 17.47 10.70 17.78
CA HIS A 44 16.42 11.71 17.98
C HIS A 44 16.01 12.44 16.70
N GLU A 45 16.54 12.07 15.54
CA GLU A 45 16.30 12.79 14.30
C GLU A 45 16.48 11.87 13.10
N THR A 46 15.60 12.01 12.11
CA THR A 46 15.82 11.49 10.77
C THR A 46 15.87 12.66 9.81
N TYR A 47 16.99 12.79 9.10
CA TYR A 47 17.16 13.76 8.02
C TYR A 47 17.63 13.04 6.77
N HIS A 48 17.72 13.74 5.65
CA HIS A 48 18.32 13.19 4.44
C HIS A 48 19.43 14.08 3.94
N ARG A 49 20.37 13.46 3.24
CA ARG A 49 21.48 14.15 2.58
C ARG A 49 21.59 13.71 1.14
N LEU A 50 22.19 14.52 0.29
CA LEU A 50 22.63 14.02 -1.01
C LEU A 50 23.76 12.98 -0.86
N PRO A 51 23.90 12.06 -1.82
CA PRO A 51 25.04 11.16 -1.91
C PRO A 51 26.36 11.92 -1.87
N VAL A 52 27.40 11.28 -1.33
CA VAL A 52 28.76 11.85 -1.33
C VAL A 52 29.38 11.73 -2.72
N GLY A 53 30.31 12.62 -3.05
CA GLY A 53 31.08 12.57 -4.30
C GLY A 53 30.36 13.13 -5.54
N LEU A 54 29.25 13.83 -5.33
CA LEU A 54 28.59 14.60 -6.40
C LEU A 54 29.33 15.91 -6.66
N ASP A 55 29.29 16.38 -7.91
CA ASP A 55 29.70 17.74 -8.21
C ASP A 55 28.57 18.74 -7.89
N ALA A 56 28.91 20.04 -7.81
CA ALA A 56 27.97 21.08 -7.42
C ALA A 56 26.78 21.23 -8.39
N ALA A 57 26.96 20.91 -9.68
CA ALA A 57 25.90 21.01 -10.66
C ALA A 57 24.88 19.87 -10.46
N GLU A 58 25.36 18.67 -10.18
CA GLU A 58 24.53 17.51 -9.85
C GLU A 58 23.83 17.67 -8.50
N GLU A 59 24.52 18.22 -7.49
CA GLU A 59 23.91 18.56 -6.21
C GLU A 59 22.73 19.52 -6.41
N LYS A 60 22.94 20.61 -7.16
CA LYS A 60 21.90 21.59 -7.49
C LYS A 60 20.75 20.93 -8.25
N ARG A 61 21.04 20.09 -9.24
CA ARG A 61 20.00 19.41 -10.04
C ARG A 61 19.10 18.52 -9.18
N LEU A 62 19.67 17.71 -8.30
CA LEU A 62 18.91 16.81 -7.42
C LEU A 62 18.12 17.59 -6.35
N ALA A 63 18.72 18.62 -5.76
CA ALA A 63 18.07 19.51 -4.80
C ALA A 63 16.86 20.23 -5.41
N THR A 64 17.03 20.89 -6.56
CA THR A 64 15.94 21.56 -7.28
C THR A 64 14.83 20.59 -7.66
N ARG A 65 15.17 19.38 -8.11
CA ARG A 65 14.18 18.33 -8.42
C ARG A 65 13.38 17.91 -7.19
N ALA A 66 14.02 17.77 -6.03
CA ALA A 66 13.35 17.45 -4.78
C ALA A 66 12.38 18.58 -4.36
N VAL A 67 12.80 19.84 -4.43
CA VAL A 67 11.94 21.01 -4.17
C VAL A 67 10.72 21.00 -5.08
N ALA A 68 10.93 20.80 -6.39
CA ALA A 68 9.84 20.76 -7.37
C ALA A 68 8.80 19.68 -7.06
N ARG A 69 9.24 18.49 -6.65
CA ARG A 69 8.36 17.35 -6.30
C ARG A 69 7.62 17.53 -4.99
N LEU A 70 8.29 18.06 -3.97
CA LEU A 70 7.69 18.37 -2.67
C LEU A 70 6.61 19.45 -2.82
N ARG A 71 6.90 20.51 -3.58
CA ARG A 71 5.92 21.59 -3.85
C ARG A 71 4.75 21.12 -4.72
N ALA A 72 4.96 20.17 -5.63
CA ALA A 72 3.89 19.60 -6.44
C ALA A 72 2.77 18.99 -5.57
N VAL A 73 3.14 18.36 -4.45
CA VAL A 73 2.21 17.81 -3.46
C VAL A 73 1.97 18.75 -2.27
N LYS A 74 2.23 20.05 -2.41
CA LYS A 74 1.88 21.10 -1.44
C LYS A 74 2.63 21.06 -0.09
N TYR A 75 3.88 20.57 -0.06
CA TYR A 75 4.76 20.85 1.08
C TYR A 75 5.25 22.30 1.03
N GLY A 76 5.32 22.94 2.20
CA GLY A 76 6.11 24.15 2.39
C GLY A 76 7.58 23.77 2.50
N VAL A 77 8.41 24.30 1.61
CA VAL A 77 9.85 24.02 1.60
C VAL A 77 10.60 25.33 1.74
N ASP A 78 11.24 25.49 2.89
CA ASP A 78 12.24 26.54 3.13
C ASP A 78 13.56 26.07 2.53
N THR A 79 14.05 26.79 1.52
CA THR A 79 15.17 26.34 0.69
C THR A 79 16.14 27.45 0.38
N ASP A 80 17.42 27.10 0.22
CA ASP A 80 18.42 28.03 -0.29
C ASP A 80 18.03 28.51 -1.71
N ASP A 81 18.29 29.78 -2.02
CA ASP A 81 17.98 30.42 -3.30
C ASP A 81 18.52 29.64 -4.51
N ASP A 82 19.66 28.96 -4.33
CA ASP A 82 20.29 28.15 -5.37
C ASP A 82 19.49 26.93 -5.81
N PHE A 83 18.59 26.44 -4.95
CA PHE A 83 17.75 25.27 -5.21
C PHE A 83 16.29 25.63 -5.49
N ASP A 84 15.91 26.89 -5.24
CA ASP A 84 14.54 27.37 -5.34
C ASP A 84 14.00 27.25 -6.78
N THR A 85 12.74 26.80 -6.89
CA THR A 85 12.08 26.64 -8.19
C THR A 85 10.57 26.65 -8.08
N GLU A 86 9.93 27.34 -9.03
CA GLU A 86 8.47 27.32 -9.21
C GLU A 86 7.99 26.11 -10.00
N THR A 87 8.92 25.30 -10.53
CA THR A 87 8.58 24.09 -11.29
C THR A 87 7.88 23.09 -10.39
N ARG A 88 6.83 22.45 -10.90
CA ARG A 88 6.12 21.35 -10.22
C ARG A 88 6.23 20.10 -11.07
N GLU A 89 7.11 19.18 -10.66
CA GLU A 89 7.22 17.89 -11.32
C GLU A 89 6.03 17.00 -10.95
N ALA A 90 5.55 16.21 -11.91
CA ALA A 90 4.49 15.25 -11.65
C ALA A 90 4.94 14.23 -10.58
N HIS A 91 4.09 14.06 -9.57
CA HIS A 91 4.23 13.01 -8.57
C HIS A 91 3.44 11.79 -9.05
N TYR A 92 4.15 10.70 -9.36
CA TYR A 92 3.54 9.43 -9.77
C TYR A 92 3.30 8.52 -8.57
N LEU A 93 2.23 7.74 -8.64
CA LEU A 93 1.92 6.75 -7.62
C LEU A 93 3.05 5.69 -7.56
N PRO A 94 3.64 5.42 -6.39
CA PRO A 94 4.67 4.41 -6.24
C PRO A 94 4.20 2.99 -6.62
N LEU A 95 5.12 2.15 -7.13
CA LEU A 95 4.87 0.71 -7.33
C LEU A 95 4.34 0.02 -6.08
N GLY A 96 4.84 0.44 -4.90
CA GLY A 96 4.38 -0.08 -3.61
C GLY A 96 2.91 0.21 -3.30
N SER A 97 2.28 1.21 -3.95
CA SER A 97 0.87 1.51 -3.76
C SER A 97 -0.04 0.43 -4.32
N SER A 98 0.35 -0.23 -5.42
CA SER A 98 -0.39 -1.39 -5.96
C SER A 98 -0.38 -2.56 -4.98
N VAL A 99 0.76 -2.82 -4.33
CA VAL A 99 0.88 -3.85 -3.29
C VAL A 99 0.08 -3.45 -2.04
N ALA A 100 0.13 -2.18 -1.64
CA ALA A 100 -0.63 -1.68 -0.50
C ALA A 100 -2.15 -1.77 -0.71
N HIS A 101 -2.61 -1.65 -1.96
CA HIS A 101 -4.03 -1.84 -2.30
C HIS A 101 -4.51 -3.28 -2.03
N LEU A 102 -3.63 -4.29 -2.10
CA LEU A 102 -3.99 -5.67 -1.71
C LEU A 102 -4.39 -5.75 -0.23
N ALA A 103 -3.73 -4.96 0.64
CA ALA A 103 -4.10 -4.90 2.03
C ALA A 103 -5.48 -4.25 2.24
N GLU A 104 -5.87 -3.29 1.39
CA GLU A 104 -7.24 -2.74 1.41
C GLU A 104 -8.26 -3.77 0.96
N ARG A 105 -8.01 -4.47 -0.16
CA ARG A 105 -8.86 -5.58 -0.62
C ARG A 105 -9.07 -6.64 0.46
N ILE A 106 -8.01 -7.02 1.18
CA ILE A 106 -8.09 -7.97 2.30
C ILE A 106 -8.90 -7.38 3.47
N ARG A 107 -8.73 -6.08 3.77
CA ARG A 107 -9.55 -5.41 4.79
C ARG A 107 -11.01 -5.39 4.40
N GLU A 108 -11.35 -5.19 3.14
CA GLU A 108 -12.73 -5.11 2.65
C GLU A 108 -13.38 -6.49 2.44
N ALA A 109 -12.57 -7.53 2.33
CA ALA A 109 -13.01 -8.89 2.01
C ALA A 109 -14.13 -9.39 2.93
N THR A 110 -15.16 -9.95 2.29
CA THR A 110 -16.34 -10.55 2.91
C THR A 110 -16.31 -12.08 2.86
N THR A 111 -15.37 -12.68 2.10
CA THR A 111 -15.21 -14.14 2.01
C THR A 111 -13.74 -14.56 2.11
N SER A 112 -13.48 -15.83 2.44
CA SER A 112 -12.13 -16.42 2.42
C SER A 112 -11.54 -16.45 1.01
N ASP A 113 -12.38 -16.60 -0.01
CA ASP A 113 -11.98 -16.67 -1.41
C ASP A 113 -11.43 -15.32 -1.88
N GLU A 114 -12.06 -14.21 -1.50
CA GLU A 114 -11.56 -12.85 -1.80
C GLU A 114 -10.17 -12.59 -1.18
N VAL A 115 -9.92 -13.11 0.02
CA VAL A 115 -8.59 -13.01 0.66
C VAL A 115 -7.58 -13.90 -0.07
N ALA A 116 -7.96 -15.12 -0.43
CA ALA A 116 -7.10 -16.03 -1.19
C ALA A 116 -6.73 -15.44 -2.57
N ASP A 117 -7.68 -14.80 -3.26
CA ASP A 117 -7.43 -14.10 -4.52
C ASP A 117 -6.45 -12.95 -4.34
N ALA A 118 -6.62 -12.13 -3.28
CA ALA A 118 -5.67 -11.04 -3.00
C ALA A 118 -4.26 -11.56 -2.65
N LEU A 119 -4.16 -12.69 -1.93
CA LEU A 119 -2.87 -13.32 -1.63
C LEU A 119 -2.24 -13.99 -2.85
N THR A 120 -3.02 -14.38 -3.87
CA THR A 120 -2.50 -14.94 -5.13
C THR A 120 -1.60 -13.93 -5.84
N GLU A 121 -1.91 -12.64 -5.82
CA GLU A 121 -1.04 -11.57 -6.37
C GLU A 121 0.37 -11.58 -5.74
N LEU A 122 0.49 -11.97 -4.47
CA LEU A 122 1.78 -12.07 -3.78
C LEU A 122 2.51 -13.38 -4.07
N THR A 123 1.75 -14.46 -4.28
CA THR A 123 2.22 -15.85 -4.17
C THR A 123 2.08 -16.65 -5.47
N ALA A 124 1.63 -16.05 -6.56
CA ALA A 124 1.63 -16.68 -7.88
C ALA A 124 3.05 -17.16 -8.22
N SER A 125 3.14 -18.37 -8.79
CA SER A 125 4.41 -19.10 -8.92
C SER A 125 5.35 -18.52 -9.96
N HIS A 126 4.86 -17.67 -10.87
CA HIS A 126 5.66 -17.10 -11.96
C HIS A 126 5.74 -15.57 -11.88
N ASP A 127 4.61 -14.90 -11.70
CA ASP A 127 4.47 -13.43 -11.76
C ASP A 127 4.04 -12.81 -10.42
N GLY A 128 4.05 -13.59 -9.34
CA GLY A 128 3.74 -13.08 -8.00
C GLY A 128 4.78 -12.08 -7.51
N VAL A 129 4.35 -11.11 -6.70
CA VAL A 129 5.20 -10.03 -6.16
C VAL A 129 6.47 -10.56 -5.49
N LEU A 130 6.38 -11.68 -4.76
CA LEU A 130 7.55 -12.26 -4.07
C LEU A 130 8.56 -12.90 -5.03
N ILE A 131 8.09 -13.47 -6.15
CA ILE A 131 8.97 -13.99 -7.21
C ILE A 131 9.68 -12.84 -7.91
N ALA A 132 8.94 -11.82 -8.33
CA ALA A 132 9.51 -10.62 -8.97
C ALA A 132 10.52 -9.91 -8.04
N LEU A 133 10.28 -9.87 -6.73
CA LEU A 133 11.25 -9.34 -5.77
C LEU A 133 12.54 -10.18 -5.72
N GLY A 134 12.43 -11.51 -5.82
CA GLY A 134 13.59 -12.40 -5.94
C GLY A 134 14.43 -12.10 -7.19
N GLU A 135 13.78 -11.83 -8.32
CA GLU A 135 14.46 -11.42 -9.57
C GLU A 135 15.20 -10.09 -9.42
N VAL A 136 14.60 -9.10 -8.73
CA VAL A 136 15.27 -7.82 -8.41
C VAL A 136 16.52 -8.05 -7.57
N LEU A 137 16.46 -8.92 -6.56
CA LEU A 137 17.62 -9.25 -5.73
C LEU A 137 18.71 -9.95 -6.54
N ALA A 138 18.34 -10.88 -7.43
CA ALA A 138 19.28 -11.59 -8.29
C ALA A 138 19.96 -10.64 -9.29
N ALA A 139 19.21 -9.75 -9.95
CA ALA A 139 19.75 -8.74 -10.85
C ALA A 139 20.68 -7.76 -10.12
N THR A 140 20.33 -7.37 -8.89
CA THR A 140 21.18 -6.51 -8.07
C THR A 140 22.47 -7.22 -7.66
N ALA A 141 22.41 -8.51 -7.33
CA ALA A 141 23.58 -9.31 -7.00
C ALA A 141 24.54 -9.43 -8.18
N ALA A 142 24.02 -9.69 -9.39
CA ALA A 142 24.81 -9.71 -10.62
C ALA A 142 25.52 -8.36 -10.85
N PHE A 143 24.81 -7.24 -10.63
CA PHE A 143 25.42 -5.91 -10.72
C PHE A 143 26.59 -5.73 -9.74
N TYR A 144 26.46 -6.19 -8.48
CA TYR A 144 27.57 -6.12 -7.51
C TYR A 144 28.77 -6.97 -7.94
N GLN A 145 28.56 -8.14 -8.54
CA GLN A 145 29.66 -8.99 -9.01
C GLN A 145 30.55 -8.27 -10.05
N ASP A 146 29.98 -7.33 -10.81
CA ASP A 146 30.67 -6.58 -11.86
C ASP A 146 31.37 -5.29 -11.36
N LEU A 147 31.14 -4.85 -10.12
CA LEU A 147 31.71 -3.60 -9.57
C LEU A 147 33.19 -3.72 -9.16
N GLY A 148 33.65 -4.93 -8.83
CA GLY A 148 35.06 -5.25 -8.61
C GLY A 148 35.70 -4.73 -7.32
N GLN A 149 34.94 -4.16 -6.38
CA GLN A 149 35.45 -3.80 -5.05
C GLN A 149 35.48 -5.03 -4.12
N PRO A 150 36.41 -5.08 -3.15
CA PRO A 150 36.54 -6.22 -2.23
C PRO A 150 35.25 -6.66 -1.49
N PRO A 151 34.33 -5.78 -1.05
CA PRO A 151 33.11 -6.20 -0.36
C PRO A 151 31.98 -6.67 -1.30
N ASP A 152 32.11 -6.46 -2.61
CA ASP A 152 31.01 -6.67 -3.56
C ASP A 152 30.60 -8.15 -3.69
N PRO A 153 31.54 -9.13 -3.79
CA PRO A 153 31.16 -10.55 -3.85
C PRO A 153 30.36 -11.01 -2.64
N HIS A 154 30.76 -10.60 -1.43
CA HIS A 154 30.04 -10.91 -0.20
C HIS A 154 28.63 -10.26 -0.19
N THR A 155 28.49 -9.07 -0.75
CA THR A 155 27.19 -8.41 -0.88
C THR A 155 26.28 -9.14 -1.86
N ALA A 156 26.82 -9.61 -2.99
CA ALA A 156 26.09 -10.43 -3.95
C ALA A 156 25.62 -11.77 -3.35
N GLU A 157 26.49 -12.47 -2.63
CA GLU A 157 26.14 -13.70 -1.91
C GLU A 157 25.03 -13.46 -0.88
N ARG A 158 25.10 -12.35 -0.14
CA ARG A 158 24.05 -11.96 0.80
C ARG A 158 22.70 -11.74 0.11
N LEU A 159 22.68 -11.13 -1.07
CA LEU A 159 21.45 -10.90 -1.84
C LEU A 159 20.84 -12.22 -2.33
N HIS A 160 21.66 -13.15 -2.82
CA HIS A 160 21.20 -14.52 -3.16
C HIS A 160 20.65 -15.25 -1.95
N TYR A 161 21.32 -15.17 -0.80
CA TYR A 161 20.82 -15.75 0.45
C TYR A 161 19.45 -15.18 0.84
N LEU A 162 19.23 -13.87 0.71
CA LEU A 162 17.93 -13.26 1.02
C LEU A 162 16.83 -13.79 0.08
N ALA A 163 17.10 -13.92 -1.22
CA ALA A 163 16.16 -14.45 -2.18
C ALA A 163 15.81 -15.92 -1.88
N GLU A 164 16.83 -16.77 -1.71
CA GLU A 164 16.65 -18.22 -1.57
C GLU A 164 16.15 -18.65 -0.19
N HIS A 165 16.60 -17.99 0.89
CA HIS A 165 16.37 -18.48 2.25
C HIS A 165 15.40 -17.63 3.07
N ARG A 166 15.11 -16.39 2.65
CA ARG A 166 14.15 -15.53 3.35
C ARG A 166 12.87 -15.35 2.54
N LEU A 167 12.97 -14.97 1.27
CA LEU A 167 11.79 -14.81 0.44
C LEU A 167 11.10 -16.14 0.14
N ALA A 168 11.84 -17.22 -0.10
CA ALA A 168 11.24 -18.54 -0.32
C ALA A 168 10.41 -19.03 0.87
N VAL A 169 10.87 -18.77 2.10
CA VAL A 169 10.12 -19.10 3.34
C VAL A 169 8.83 -18.29 3.42
N LEU A 170 8.92 -16.96 3.23
CA LEU A 170 7.74 -16.09 3.23
C LEU A 170 6.73 -16.49 2.15
N TRP A 171 7.22 -16.83 0.95
CA TRP A 171 6.38 -17.31 -0.13
C TRP A 171 5.69 -18.62 0.22
N SER A 172 6.42 -19.60 0.76
CA SER A 172 5.87 -20.90 1.16
C SER A 172 4.78 -20.76 2.22
N ASP A 173 5.03 -19.96 3.26
CA ASP A 173 4.07 -19.75 4.35
C ASP A 173 2.79 -19.06 3.85
N LEU A 174 2.93 -18.00 3.05
CA LEU A 174 1.78 -17.30 2.48
C LEU A 174 1.02 -18.14 1.46
N ALA A 175 1.74 -18.94 0.65
CA ALA A 175 1.13 -19.87 -0.30
C ALA A 175 0.29 -20.93 0.42
N HIS A 176 0.77 -21.44 1.56
CA HIS A 176 0.02 -22.38 2.39
C HIS A 176 -1.22 -21.72 3.01
N ILE A 177 -1.08 -20.53 3.62
CA ILE A 177 -2.22 -19.77 4.18
C ILE A 177 -3.27 -19.47 3.12
N ARG A 178 -2.84 -19.05 1.92
CA ARG A 178 -3.74 -18.82 0.78
C ARG A 178 -4.50 -20.09 0.41
N ASN A 179 -3.83 -21.23 0.28
CA ASN A 179 -4.48 -22.50 -0.07
C ASN A 179 -5.49 -22.92 1.00
N ASP A 180 -5.12 -22.79 2.27
CA ASP A 180 -6.04 -23.05 3.39
C ASP A 180 -7.28 -22.15 3.38
N LEU A 181 -7.15 -20.89 2.94
CA LEU A 181 -8.27 -19.97 2.79
C LEU A 181 -9.14 -20.31 1.57
N ALA A 182 -8.51 -20.66 0.45
CA ALA A 182 -9.20 -21.08 -0.77
C ALA A 182 -10.04 -22.35 -0.53
N ASP A 183 -9.54 -23.30 0.27
CA ASP A 183 -10.26 -24.54 0.59
C ASP A 183 -11.42 -24.33 1.58
N ARG A 184 -11.50 -23.19 2.28
CA ARG A 184 -12.52 -22.94 3.31
C ARG A 184 -13.87 -22.54 2.74
N HIS A 185 -13.91 -21.72 1.69
CA HIS A 185 -15.15 -21.14 1.13
C HIS A 185 -16.11 -20.55 2.19
N GLN A 186 -15.58 -19.79 3.15
CA GLN A 186 -16.32 -19.24 4.28
C GLN A 186 -16.58 -17.74 4.14
N ASP A 187 -17.79 -17.31 4.52
CA ASP A 187 -18.09 -15.90 4.74
C ASP A 187 -17.35 -15.36 5.97
N HIS A 188 -16.95 -14.09 5.92
CA HIS A 188 -16.36 -13.40 7.04
C HIS A 188 -17.40 -13.21 8.16
N PRO A 189 -17.11 -13.57 9.42
CA PRO A 189 -18.11 -13.63 10.48
C PRO A 189 -18.70 -12.26 10.86
N GLN A 190 -17.97 -11.17 10.58
CA GLN A 190 -18.34 -9.80 10.98
C GLN A 190 -18.50 -8.83 9.79
N ARG A 191 -18.39 -9.30 8.54
CA ARG A 191 -18.46 -8.44 7.35
C ARG A 191 -19.38 -9.08 6.34
N ARG A 192 -20.37 -8.33 5.87
CA ARG A 192 -21.31 -8.76 4.84
C ARG A 192 -21.59 -7.60 3.89
N VAL A 193 -21.87 -7.93 2.64
CA VAL A 193 -22.42 -6.98 1.66
C VAL A 193 -23.78 -6.51 2.17
N CYS A 194 -23.96 -5.18 2.28
CA CYS A 194 -25.27 -4.64 2.67
C CYS A 194 -26.25 -4.87 1.51
N ALA A 195 -27.22 -5.75 1.68
CA ALA A 195 -28.32 -5.93 0.73
C ALA A 195 -29.52 -4.98 0.99
N ALA A 196 -29.35 -3.99 1.89
CA ALA A 196 -30.39 -3.02 2.18
C ALA A 196 -30.56 -2.06 1.00
N GLU A 197 -31.78 -1.95 0.47
CA GLU A 197 -32.13 -0.90 -0.49
C GLU A 197 -31.95 0.47 0.18
N VAL A 198 -31.25 1.37 -0.51
CA VAL A 198 -31.08 2.77 -0.08
C VAL A 198 -32.47 3.40 0.02
N GLY A 199 -32.81 3.93 1.19
CA GLY A 199 -34.08 4.64 1.38
C GLY A 199 -34.19 5.85 0.44
N PRO A 200 -35.40 6.30 0.08
CA PRO A 200 -35.59 7.38 -0.89
C PRO A 200 -34.96 8.74 -0.51
N ASP A 201 -34.49 8.89 0.73
CA ASP A 201 -33.85 10.11 1.26
C ASP A 201 -32.35 9.92 1.61
N GLU A 202 -31.75 8.75 1.34
CA GLU A 202 -30.33 8.47 1.60
C GLU A 202 -29.51 8.52 0.29
N TYR A 203 -28.40 9.26 0.29
CA TYR A 203 -27.56 9.47 -0.91
C TYR A 203 -26.27 8.64 -0.91
N GLU A 204 -25.90 7.97 0.19
CA GLU A 204 -24.69 7.15 0.30
C GLU A 204 -25.02 5.74 0.82
N ALA A 205 -24.87 4.75 -0.05
CA ALA A 205 -24.89 3.34 0.31
C ALA A 205 -23.50 2.92 0.81
N SER A 206 -23.38 2.46 2.05
CA SER A 206 -22.17 1.74 2.46
C SER A 206 -22.15 0.37 1.76
N ALA A 207 -21.11 0.06 0.98
CA ALA A 207 -21.00 -1.22 0.27
C ALA A 207 -20.82 -2.42 1.21
N VAL A 208 -20.35 -2.18 2.44
CA VAL A 208 -20.09 -3.19 3.47
C VAL A 208 -20.63 -2.70 4.82
N CYS A 209 -21.35 -3.55 5.54
CA CYS A 209 -21.95 -3.24 6.83
C CYS A 209 -21.43 -4.20 7.90
N GLY A 210 -20.99 -3.65 9.03
CA GLY A 210 -20.76 -4.41 10.27
C GLY A 210 -22.04 -4.69 11.06
N CYS A 211 -23.18 -4.88 10.37
CA CYS A 211 -24.46 -5.05 11.06
C CYS A 211 -24.46 -6.38 11.84
N PRO A 212 -24.88 -6.37 13.13
CA PRO A 212 -25.12 -7.61 13.86
C PRO A 212 -26.21 -8.44 13.16
N PRO A 213 -26.23 -9.77 13.34
CA PRO A 213 -27.20 -10.63 12.67
C PRO A 213 -28.62 -10.16 13.01
N HIS A 214 -29.37 -9.71 12.00
CA HIS A 214 -30.81 -9.51 12.18
C HIS A 214 -31.44 -10.87 12.50
N PRO A 215 -32.30 -10.96 13.53
CA PRO A 215 -33.06 -12.17 13.76
C PRO A 215 -33.90 -12.49 12.51
N PRO A 216 -34.09 -13.77 12.17
CA PRO A 216 -34.87 -14.14 10.99
C PRO A 216 -36.24 -13.49 11.09
N ARG A 217 -36.63 -12.75 10.04
CA ARG A 217 -38.00 -12.26 9.89
C ARG A 217 -38.89 -13.49 9.91
N LEU A 218 -39.64 -13.67 11.00
CA LEU A 218 -40.75 -14.60 11.03
C LEU A 218 -41.70 -14.18 9.90
N THR A 219 -41.75 -14.99 8.84
CA THR A 219 -42.78 -14.87 7.81
C THR A 219 -44.11 -15.11 8.51
N THR A 220 -44.81 -14.03 8.87
CA THR A 220 -46.23 -14.11 9.22
C THR A 220 -46.96 -14.46 7.94
N THR A 221 -47.17 -15.76 7.72
CA THR A 221 -48.12 -16.26 6.73
C THR A 221 -49.47 -15.61 7.04
N PRO A 222 -50.12 -14.93 6.08
CA PRO A 222 -51.46 -14.39 6.31
C PRO A 222 -52.40 -15.55 6.67
N ALA A 223 -53.12 -15.40 7.79
CA ALA A 223 -54.15 -16.35 8.19
C ALA A 223 -55.16 -16.53 7.04
N ALA A 224 -55.32 -17.77 6.58
CA ALA A 224 -56.30 -18.12 5.57
C ALA A 224 -57.70 -17.72 6.04
N ALA A 225 -58.42 -16.96 5.21
CA ALA A 225 -59.80 -16.57 5.46
C ALA A 225 -60.72 -17.82 5.52
N PRO A 226 -61.72 -17.85 6.41
CA PRO A 226 -62.64 -18.98 6.51
C PRO A 226 -63.56 -19.06 5.29
N VAL A 227 -63.62 -20.25 4.69
CA VAL A 227 -64.47 -20.58 3.54
C VAL A 227 -65.94 -20.72 4.00
N PRO A 228 -66.91 -20.04 3.37
CA PRO A 228 -68.33 -20.23 3.68
C PRO A 228 -68.89 -21.55 3.10
N PRO A 229 -69.85 -22.20 3.78
CA PRO A 229 -70.33 -23.54 3.43
C PRO A 229 -71.19 -23.60 2.16
N ALA A 230 -71.13 -24.76 1.49
CA ALA A 230 -71.76 -25.07 0.21
C ALA A 230 -73.31 -25.09 0.24
N PRO A 231 -73.98 -24.77 -0.89
CA PRO A 231 -75.44 -24.77 -0.97
C PRO A 231 -76.03 -26.18 -1.03
N ALA A 232 -77.13 -26.40 -0.30
CA ALA A 232 -77.93 -27.62 -0.35
C ALA A 232 -78.86 -27.62 -1.58
N HIS A 233 -78.84 -28.70 -2.36
CA HIS A 233 -79.77 -28.92 -3.46
C HIS A 233 -81.18 -29.35 -2.95
N PRO A 234 -82.27 -28.96 -3.64
CA PRO A 234 -83.62 -29.41 -3.31
C PRO A 234 -83.91 -30.80 -3.87
N ARG A 235 -84.60 -31.64 -3.08
CA ARG A 235 -85.23 -32.89 -3.56
C ARG A 235 -86.70 -32.61 -3.88
N HIS A 236 -87.14 -33.03 -5.07
CA HIS A 236 -88.54 -33.27 -5.42
C HIS A 236 -88.92 -34.71 -5.10
#